data_AF-A0A9J8CA36-F1
#
_entry.id   AF-A0A9J8CA36-F1
#
_cell.length_a   1.000
_cell.length_b   1.000
_cell.length_c   1.000
_cell.angle_alpha   90.00
_cell.angle_beta   90.00
_cell.angle_gamma   90.00
#
_symmetry.space_group_name_H-M   'P 1'
#
loop_
_entity.id
_entity.type
_entity.pdbx_description
1 polymer ?
#
loop_
_entity_poly.entity_id
_entity_poly.type
_entity_poly.pdbx_seq_one_letter_code
_entity_poly.pdbx_strand_id
1 'polypeptide(L)' 'MPWSRVPLKQKFTFNTVKVQELMSGDQRESGRIPRTIECELTQDLVDSCVPGDKVTITGVIKVSNKEGEFSQSGV' A
#
# COMPACT_ATOMS: atom_id res chain seq x y z
N MET A 1 18.56 45.75 4.61
CA MET A 1 17.31 44.96 4.55
C MET A 1 17.68 43.48 4.65
N PRO A 2 17.34 42.75 5.73
CA PRO A 2 17.79 41.38 5.89
C PRO A 2 16.85 40.43 5.16
N TRP A 3 17.40 39.76 4.15
CA TRP A 3 16.78 38.64 3.43
C TRP A 3 16.70 37.45 4.38
N SER A 4 15.65 37.38 5.19
CA SER A 4 15.33 36.18 5.96
C SER A 4 14.95 35.08 4.97
N ARG A 5 15.92 34.19 4.68
CA ARG A 5 15.67 32.94 3.98
C ARG A 5 14.69 32.12 4.81
N VAL A 6 13.43 32.17 4.42
CA VAL A 6 12.39 31.30 4.97
C VAL A 6 12.76 29.84 4.67
N PRO A 7 12.71 28.93 5.66
CA PRO A 7 12.91 27.52 5.38
C PRO A 7 11.72 27.01 4.57
N LEU A 8 11.96 26.58 3.32
CA LEU A 8 10.97 25.94 2.48
C LEU A 8 10.64 24.56 3.08
N LYS A 9 9.61 24.49 3.94
CA LYS A 9 9.04 23.21 4.37
C LYS A 9 8.23 22.63 3.23
N GLN A 10 8.78 21.66 2.53
CA GLN A 10 8.04 20.89 1.53
C GLN A 10 7.17 19.85 2.26
N LYS A 11 5.85 19.97 2.11
CA LYS A 11 4.90 18.96 2.59
C LYS A 11 4.81 17.84 1.56
N PHE A 12 4.82 16.60 2.03
CA PHE A 12 4.61 15.42 1.21
C PHE A 12 3.40 14.67 1.75
N THR A 13 2.48 14.30 0.87
CA THR A 13 1.28 13.53 1.18
C THR A 13 1.48 12.08 0.76
N PHE A 14 1.03 11.16 1.60
CA PHE A 14 0.99 9.73 1.31
C PHE A 14 -0.36 9.16 1.76
N ASN A 15 -0.78 8.09 1.10
CA ASN A 15 -1.97 7.32 1.44
C ASN A 15 -1.66 5.83 1.37
N THR A 16 -2.28 5.04 2.22
CA THR A 16 -2.02 3.60 2.31
C THR A 16 -3.27 2.85 1.88
N VAL A 17 -3.14 2.03 0.84
CA VAL A 17 -4.24 1.23 0.28
C VAL A 17 -3.94 -0.26 0.36
N LYS A 18 -4.97 -1.07 0.56
CA LYS A 18 -4.87 -2.54 0.54
C LYS A 18 -5.42 -3.05 -0.77
N VAL A 19 -4.59 -3.72 -1.56
CA VAL A 19 -4.99 -4.27 -2.85
C VAL A 19 -4.93 -5.79 -2.80
N GLN A 20 -5.98 -6.40 -3.33
CA GLN A 20 -6.15 -7.85 -3.37
C GLN A 20 -5.88 -8.37 -4.77
N GLU A 21 -5.32 -9.59 -4.87
CA GLU A 21 -5.13 -10.24 -6.17
C GLU A 21 -6.45 -10.41 -6.92
N LEU A 22 -6.44 -10.09 -8.22
CA LEU A 22 -7.58 -10.29 -9.10
C LEU A 22 -7.69 -11.79 -9.44
N MET A 23 -8.66 -12.47 -8.85
CA MET A 23 -8.93 -13.88 -9.14
C MET A 23 -9.82 -14.00 -10.39
N SER A 24 -9.25 -14.47 -11.50
CA SER A 24 -9.98 -14.77 -12.74
C SER A 24 -10.30 -16.27 -12.84
N GLY A 25 -11.53 -16.57 -13.26
CA GLY A 25 -11.99 -17.86 -13.81
C GLY A 25 -11.69 -19.09 -12.96
N ASP A 26 -10.55 -19.74 -13.22
CA ASP A 26 -10.21 -21.06 -12.68
C ASP A 26 -9.72 -21.05 -11.22
N GLN A 27 -9.21 -19.93 -10.71
CA GLN A 27 -8.71 -19.86 -9.32
C GLN A 27 -9.82 -19.77 -8.26
N ARG A 28 -11.07 -19.48 -8.64
CA ARG A 28 -12.20 -19.43 -7.70
C ARG A 28 -12.61 -20.80 -7.19
N GLU A 29 -12.40 -21.86 -7.98
CA GLU A 29 -12.86 -23.21 -7.63
C GLU A 29 -11.91 -23.94 -6.65
N SER A 30 -10.68 -23.44 -6.46
CA SER A 30 -9.66 -24.15 -5.65
C SER A 30 -9.64 -23.79 -4.16
N GLY A 31 -10.66 -23.10 -3.62
CA GLY A 31 -10.72 -22.75 -2.19
C GLY A 31 -9.56 -21.86 -1.71
N ARG A 32 -8.86 -21.20 -2.64
CA ARG A 32 -7.68 -20.39 -2.35
C ARG A 32 -8.09 -19.05 -1.74
N ILE A 33 -7.48 -18.68 -0.62
CA ILE A 33 -7.67 -17.37 0.00
C ILE A 33 -6.91 -16.32 -0.81
N PRO A 34 -7.56 -15.23 -1.24
CA PRO A 34 -6.90 -14.19 -1.99
C PRO A 34 -5.85 -13.46 -1.16
N ARG A 35 -4.65 -13.32 -1.71
CA ARG A 35 -3.56 -12.58 -1.10
C ARG A 35 -3.78 -11.07 -1.24
N THR A 36 -3.56 -10.38 -0.13
CA THR A 36 -3.65 -8.92 -0.04
C THR A 36 -2.25 -8.36 0.20
N ILE A 37 -1.94 -7.27 -0.49
CA ILE A 37 -0.71 -6.50 -0.31
C ILE A 37 -1.07 -5.06 0.10
N GLU A 38 -0.25 -4.48 0.96
CA GLU A 38 -0.35 -3.09 1.37
C GLU A 38 0.56 -2.25 0.47
N CYS A 39 0.02 -1.16 -0.08
CA CYS A 39 0.74 -0.29 -1.00
C CYS A 39 0.61 1.17 -0.53
N GLU A 40 1.75 1.87 -0.54
CA GLU A 40 1.81 3.30 -0.22
C GLU A 40 1.78 4.10 -1.53
N LEU A 41 0.73 4.91 -1.69
CA LEU A 41 0.58 5.86 -2.78
C LEU A 41 1.08 7.22 -2.31
N THR A 42 1.75 7.96 -3.17
CA THR A 42 2.39 9.23 -2.81
C THR A 42 2.07 10.33 -3.81
N GLN A 43 2.14 11.58 -3.34
CA GLN A 43 1.94 12.78 -4.17
C GLN A 43 0.61 12.73 -4.93
N ASP A 44 0.65 12.78 -6.26
CA ASP A 44 -0.51 12.88 -7.15
C ASP A 44 -1.28 11.55 -7.27
N LEU A 45 -0.74 10.46 -6.73
CA LEU A 45 -1.43 9.17 -6.66
C LEU A 45 -2.34 9.06 -5.43
N VAL A 46 -2.22 9.98 -4.47
CA VAL A 46 -3.14 10.10 -3.34
C VAL A 46 -4.53 10.45 -3.91
N ASP A 47 -5.56 9.72 -3.47
CA ASP A 47 -6.95 9.83 -3.94
C ASP A 47 -7.22 9.37 -5.39
N SER A 48 -6.27 8.69 -6.04
CA SER A 48 -6.46 8.19 -7.41
C SER A 48 -7.35 6.93 -7.53
N CYS A 49 -7.63 6.24 -6.42
CA CYS A 49 -8.42 5.01 -6.42
C CYS A 49 -9.45 4.97 -5.29
N VAL A 50 -10.59 4.31 -5.56
CA VAL A 50 -11.65 4.09 -4.57
C VAL A 50 -11.86 2.60 -4.31
N PRO A 51 -12.43 2.23 -3.15
CA PRO A 51 -12.73 0.83 -2.86
C PRO A 51 -13.66 0.22 -3.91
N GLY A 52 -13.25 -0.92 -4.49
CA GLY A 52 -13.99 -1.61 -5.55
C GLY A 52 -13.37 -1.47 -6.94
N ASP A 53 -12.45 -0.52 -7.13
CA ASP A 53 -11.75 -0.37 -8.40
C ASP A 53 -10.74 -1.49 -8.65
N LYS A 54 -10.65 -1.89 -9.92
CA LYS A 54 -9.56 -2.77 -10.40
C LYS A 54 -8.41 -1.89 -10.87
N VAL A 55 -7.37 -1.81 -10.04
CA VAL A 55 -6.19 -0.99 -10.30
C VAL A 55 -4.97 -1.87 -10.59
N THR A 56 -4.12 -1.42 -11.51
CA THR A 56 -2.80 -2.00 -11.77
C THR A 56 -1.75 -1.13 -11.09
N ILE A 57 -1.02 -1.70 -10.12
CA ILE A 57 0.02 -0.98 -9.39
C ILE A 57 1.38 -1.29 -10.00
N THR A 58 2.18 -0.26 -10.25
CA THR A 58 3.59 -0.35 -10.64
C THR A 58 4.44 0.43 -9.66
N GLY A 59 5.54 -0.16 -9.17
CA GLY A 59 6.40 0.51 -8.22
C GLY A 59 7.49 -0.38 -7.64
N VAL A 60 8.08 0.09 -6.54
CA VAL A 60 9.16 -0.62 -5.82
C VAL A 60 8.55 -1.49 -4.72
N ILE A 61 8.87 -2.78 -4.71
CA ILE A 61 8.47 -3.69 -3.64
C ILE A 61 9.41 -3.47 -2.45
N LYS A 62 8.87 -2.94 -1.36
CA LYS A 62 9.58 -2.81 -0.08
C LYS A 62 9.20 -3.97 0.83
N VAL A 63 10.18 -4.78 1.19
CA VAL A 63 9.99 -5.86 2.18
C VAL A 63 10.22 -5.25 3.56
N SER A 64 9.14 -4.96 4.29
CA SER A 64 9.23 -4.64 5.71
C SER A 64 9.15 -5.95 6.49
N ASN A 65 10.25 -6.36 7.14
CA ASN A 65 10.23 -7.50 8.04
C ASN A 65 9.34 -7.14 9.23
N LYS A 66 8.09 -7.60 9.24
CA LYS A 66 7.25 -7.54 10.45
C LYS A 66 7.75 -8.63 11.40
N GLU A 67 8.89 -8.39 12.05
CA GLU A 67 9.26 -9.12 13.26
C GLU A 67 8.20 -8.78 14.32
N GLY A 68 7.20 -9.65 14.51
CA GLY A 68 6.37 -9.57 15.72
C GLY A 68 4.85 -9.78 15.64
N GLU A 69 4.30 -10.54 14.69
CA GLU A 69 2.93 -11.08 14.84
C GLU A 69 2.85 -12.58 14.51
N PHE A 70 3.72 -13.36 15.15
CA PHE A 70 3.40 -14.73 15.50
C PHE A 70 3.35 -14.79 17.03
N SER A 71 2.20 -14.46 17.60
CA SER A 71 1.84 -15.05 18.89
C SER A 71 1.72 -16.55 18.66
N GLN A 72 2.81 -17.29 18.88
CA GLN A 72 2.74 -18.72 19.14
C GLN A 72 1.85 -18.91 20.37
N SER A 73 0.57 -19.18 20.17
CA SER A 73 -0.26 -19.82 21.18
C SER A 73 0.26 -21.25 21.32
N GLY A 74 0.88 -21.51 22.47
CA GLY A 74 1.57 -22.76 22.76
C GLY A 74 0.69 -24.00 22.79
N VAL A 75 1.37 -25.12 22.63
CA VAL A 75 1.09 -26.44 23.19
C VAL A 75 2.41 -27.05 23.60
#